data_AF-A0A409W5S6-F1
#
_entry.id   AF-A0A409W5S6-F1
#
_cell.length_a   1.000
_cell.length_b   1.000
_cell.length_c   1.000
_cell.angle_alpha   90.00
_cell.angle_beta   90.00
_cell.angle_gamma   90.00
#
_symmetry.space_group_name_H-M   'P 1'
#
loop_
_entity.id
_entity.type
_entity.pdbx_description
1 polymer ?
#
loop_
_entity_poly.entity_id
_entity_poly.type
_entity_poly.pdbx_seq_one_letter_code
_entity_poly.pdbx_strand_id
1 'polypeptide(L)'
;MMDPNSLYRAHGMVPPRTAAQRGLQPKFVKFAPGDRGDHLPDIFFEDPRVHKPKPGPLGQIHAWGLLPQMTTQSLYAFGRHVRPERQFMEVIIDRKKKELKKHDFNGLEKCDVICKIFLTGMLDKHGNPRIWRRFKVSAGISLQALQDKVVAPLMGWVRNLHCYTFTDFRDGALFGPEHSSSIDVAHKAQVGYEYLPDDRYKFAHLFSKEGDEVGYLYDFGDKWFHQINIEKIIPPEQSTGAVEVLEGKGMCPGENMKGCLNYIDTLEDYDKGNTSKRAQIALQVLQSPNYKSFGKPIAQFDPSSFDLVATKARVAEALNTTNSVRTGAKQFTVPFVPQSQAFHNQTWLRDNVSFVMQHDDDDTTGAGHWRETMSETKDKLRVAVCAACGKPASAGVDLKTCSGCRKVMYCSVAHQKDHWKVLHKKQCTKEFLKQKEASQADRKDQSHPAAAIDVLARSLKLDDLD
;
A
#
# COMPACT_ATOMS: atom_id res chain seq x y z
N MET A 1 3.55 -45.55 27.40
CA MET A 1 3.68 -44.30 26.61
C MET A 1 3.19 -43.15 27.48
N MET A 2 3.99 -42.10 27.67
CA MET A 2 3.53 -40.91 28.41
C MET A 2 2.37 -40.24 27.67
N ASP A 3 1.31 -39.86 28.39
CA ASP A 3 0.20 -39.06 27.85
C ASP A 3 0.77 -37.74 27.30
N PRO A 4 0.68 -37.45 25.99
CA PRO A 4 1.20 -36.22 25.39
C PRO A 4 0.65 -34.94 26.03
N ASN A 5 -0.49 -35.05 26.74
CA ASN A 5 -1.13 -33.95 27.45
C ASN A 5 -0.62 -33.75 28.88
N SER A 6 0.24 -34.63 29.40
CA SER A 6 0.77 -34.53 30.78
C SER A 6 1.65 -33.30 30.96
N LEU A 7 2.41 -32.91 29.94
CA LEU A 7 3.21 -31.69 29.91
C LEU A 7 2.34 -30.43 29.97
N TYR A 8 1.23 -30.38 29.24
CA TYR A 8 0.32 -29.23 29.26
C TYR A 8 -0.33 -29.05 30.64
N ARG A 9 -0.79 -30.13 31.26
CA ARG A 9 -1.37 -30.09 32.62
C ARG A 9 -0.34 -29.70 33.67
N ALA A 10 0.91 -30.14 33.55
CA ALA A 10 1.99 -29.78 34.47
C ALA A 10 2.34 -28.28 34.45
N HIS A 11 2.08 -27.60 33.34
CA HIS A 11 2.30 -26.15 33.19
C HIS A 11 1.01 -25.31 33.34
N GLY A 12 -0.08 -25.89 33.85
CA GLY A 12 -1.36 -25.19 34.02
C GLY A 12 -2.04 -24.78 32.71
N MET A 13 -1.64 -25.39 31.59
CA MET A 13 -2.17 -25.09 30.26
C MET A 13 -3.28 -26.07 29.89
N VAL A 14 -4.33 -25.57 29.23
CA VAL A 14 -5.38 -26.41 28.65
C VAL A 14 -4.82 -27.01 27.34
N PRO A 15 -4.78 -28.34 27.17
CA PRO A 15 -4.33 -28.95 25.93
C PRO A 15 -5.24 -28.51 24.75
N PRO A 16 -4.69 -28.36 23.54
CA PRO A 16 -5.46 -27.90 22.39
C PRO A 16 -6.61 -28.86 22.09
N ARG A 17 -7.85 -28.34 22.09
CA ARG A 17 -9.06 -29.15 21.87
C ARG A 17 -9.18 -29.55 20.40
N THR A 18 -9.31 -30.84 20.12
CA THR A 18 -9.62 -31.33 18.76
C THR A 18 -11.05 -30.96 18.37
N ALA A 19 -11.36 -30.89 17.07
CA ALA A 19 -12.72 -30.67 16.60
C ALA A 19 -13.67 -31.79 17.06
N ALA A 20 -13.14 -33.02 17.15
CA ALA A 20 -13.87 -34.19 17.67
C ALA A 20 -14.29 -34.03 19.13
N GLN A 21 -13.45 -33.41 19.98
CA GLN A 21 -13.79 -33.11 21.38
C GLN A 21 -14.85 -31.99 21.53
N ARG A 22 -15.07 -31.20 20.47
CA ARG A 22 -16.06 -30.12 20.43
C ARG A 22 -17.41 -30.55 19.85
N GLY A 23 -17.50 -31.73 19.22
CA GLY A 23 -18.71 -32.24 18.58
C GLY A 23 -19.19 -31.40 17.38
N LEU A 24 -18.32 -30.59 16.80
CA LEU A 24 -18.65 -29.65 15.73
C LEU A 24 -18.58 -30.34 14.37
N GLN A 25 -19.60 -30.11 13.53
CA GLN A 25 -19.64 -30.54 12.13
C GLN A 25 -19.61 -29.32 11.22
N PRO A 26 -18.78 -29.30 10.16
CA PRO A 26 -18.70 -28.15 9.28
C PRO A 26 -19.99 -28.00 8.47
N LYS A 27 -20.60 -26.82 8.54
CA LYS A 27 -21.85 -26.52 7.80
C LYS A 27 -21.63 -26.19 6.33
N PHE A 28 -20.46 -25.67 5.99
CA PHE A 28 -20.16 -25.19 4.63
C PHE A 28 -18.81 -25.68 4.12
N VAL A 29 -17.76 -25.54 4.93
CA VAL A 29 -16.39 -25.89 4.55
C VAL A 29 -16.26 -27.40 4.32
N LYS A 30 -15.58 -27.78 3.24
CA LYS A 30 -15.25 -29.18 2.96
C LYS A 30 -13.79 -29.45 3.32
N PHE A 31 -13.58 -30.30 4.32
CA PHE A 31 -12.25 -30.77 4.69
C PHE A 31 -11.75 -31.85 3.73
N ALA A 32 -10.43 -31.95 3.58
CA ALA A 32 -9.80 -33.00 2.80
C ALA A 32 -9.95 -34.38 3.49
N PRO A 33 -9.83 -35.49 2.74
CA PRO A 33 -9.95 -36.83 3.33
C PRO A 33 -8.99 -37.05 4.51
N GLY A 34 -9.54 -37.43 5.66
CA GLY A 34 -8.77 -37.64 6.89
C GLY A 34 -8.57 -36.39 7.76
N ASP A 35 -8.90 -35.19 7.27
CA ASP A 35 -8.90 -33.97 8.08
C ASP A 35 -10.23 -33.82 8.83
N ARG A 36 -10.10 -33.57 10.13
CA ARG A 36 -11.23 -33.34 11.05
C ARG A 36 -11.38 -31.87 11.41
N GLY A 37 -10.56 -30.99 10.84
CA GLY A 37 -10.50 -29.57 11.20
C GLY A 37 -9.87 -29.34 12.57
N ASP A 38 -8.97 -30.23 12.99
CA ASP A 38 -8.30 -30.09 14.27
C ASP A 38 -7.44 -28.82 14.29
N HIS A 39 -7.49 -28.10 15.41
CA HIS A 39 -6.87 -26.78 15.60
C HIS A 39 -7.44 -25.63 14.75
N LEU A 40 -8.50 -25.87 13.96
CA LEU A 40 -9.22 -24.77 13.33
C LEU A 40 -10.13 -24.07 14.34
N PRO A 41 -10.21 -22.73 14.28
CA PRO A 41 -11.19 -21.95 15.03
C PRO A 41 -12.63 -22.39 14.72
N ASP A 42 -13.52 -22.30 15.72
CA ASP A 42 -14.93 -22.74 15.64
C ASP A 42 -15.69 -22.11 14.46
N ILE A 43 -15.29 -20.90 14.05
CA ILE A 43 -15.85 -20.15 12.93
C ILE A 43 -15.86 -20.92 11.60
N PHE A 44 -14.87 -21.80 11.36
CA PHE A 44 -14.81 -22.59 10.12
C PHE A 44 -15.80 -23.76 10.12
N PHE A 45 -16.47 -24.02 11.24
CA PHE A 45 -17.57 -24.98 11.36
C PHE A 45 -18.94 -24.30 11.19
N GLU A 46 -19.00 -22.97 11.17
CA GLU A 46 -20.22 -22.19 10.97
C GLU A 46 -20.55 -21.99 9.48
N ASP A 47 -21.72 -21.42 9.18
CA ASP A 47 -22.09 -21.04 7.81
C ASP A 47 -21.61 -19.59 7.54
N PRO A 48 -20.68 -19.37 6.58
CA PRO A 48 -20.16 -18.03 6.27
C PRO A 48 -21.24 -17.05 5.81
N ARG A 49 -22.39 -17.51 5.31
CA ARG A 49 -23.49 -16.65 4.82
C ARG A 49 -24.16 -15.88 5.95
N VAL A 50 -24.24 -16.48 7.14
CA VAL A 50 -24.86 -15.90 8.34
C VAL A 50 -23.82 -15.43 9.36
N HIS A 51 -22.53 -15.67 9.11
CA HIS A 51 -21.44 -15.23 9.98
C HIS A 51 -21.48 -13.73 10.22
N LYS A 52 -21.45 -13.37 11.51
CA LYS A 52 -21.35 -12.00 12.00
C LYS A 52 -20.10 -11.89 12.88
N PRO A 53 -19.11 -11.08 12.49
CA PRO A 53 -17.92 -10.91 13.30
C PRO A 53 -18.24 -10.25 14.63
N LYS A 54 -17.52 -10.65 15.67
CA LYS A 54 -17.66 -10.09 17.01
C LYS A 54 -16.67 -8.93 17.19
N PRO A 55 -17.11 -7.78 17.71
CA PRO A 55 -16.21 -6.67 18.01
C PRO A 55 -15.25 -7.02 19.14
N GLY A 56 -14.03 -6.50 19.05
CA GLY A 56 -13.05 -6.55 20.13
C GLY A 56 -13.41 -5.58 21.27
N PRO A 57 -12.54 -5.47 22.30
CA PRO A 57 -12.76 -4.61 23.46
C PRO A 57 -12.98 -3.13 23.13
N LEU A 58 -12.41 -2.65 22.02
CA LEU A 58 -12.54 -1.27 21.54
C LEU A 58 -13.76 -1.07 20.62
N GLY A 59 -14.64 -2.08 20.47
CA GLY A 59 -15.77 -2.03 19.53
C GLY A 59 -15.38 -2.27 18.07
N GLN A 60 -14.08 -2.35 17.77
CA GLN A 60 -13.54 -2.54 16.42
C GLN A 60 -13.56 -4.00 15.99
N ILE A 61 -13.86 -4.24 14.72
CA ILE A 61 -13.74 -5.54 14.07
C ILE A 61 -12.52 -5.53 13.16
N HIS A 62 -11.65 -6.52 13.34
CA HIS A 62 -10.42 -6.69 12.57
C HIS A 62 -10.51 -7.94 11.71
N ALA A 63 -10.05 -7.85 10.45
CA ALA A 63 -9.91 -8.98 9.52
C ALA A 63 -11.12 -9.93 9.53
N TRP A 64 -12.35 -9.40 9.38
CA TRP A 64 -13.61 -10.18 9.38
C TRP A 64 -13.90 -10.98 10.65
N GLY A 65 -13.26 -10.63 11.78
CA GLY A 65 -13.26 -11.43 13.00
C GLY A 65 -12.45 -12.73 12.89
N LEU A 66 -11.62 -12.84 11.85
CA LEU A 66 -10.80 -14.00 11.51
C LEU A 66 -9.33 -13.61 11.62
N LEU A 67 -8.78 -13.73 12.82
CA LEU A 67 -7.33 -13.59 12.99
C LEU A 67 -6.65 -14.86 12.48
N PRO A 68 -5.70 -14.75 11.54
CA PRO A 68 -5.03 -15.91 11.00
C PRO A 68 -4.19 -16.60 12.07
N GLN A 69 -4.39 -17.91 12.23
CA GLN A 69 -3.50 -18.75 13.02
C GLN A 69 -2.55 -19.49 12.07
N MET A 70 -1.25 -19.49 12.38
CA MET A 70 -0.23 -20.20 11.60
C MET A 70 -0.24 -21.72 11.89
N THR A 71 -1.41 -22.32 11.95
CA THR A 71 -1.58 -23.78 11.92
C THR A 71 -1.85 -24.20 10.48
N THR A 72 -0.89 -23.94 9.60
CA THR A 72 -0.92 -24.49 8.24
C THR A 72 -0.85 -26.01 8.34
N GLN A 73 -2.00 -26.67 8.26
CA GLN A 73 -2.04 -28.10 8.05
C GLN A 73 -1.31 -28.37 6.73
N SER A 74 -0.17 -29.07 6.81
CA SER A 74 0.65 -29.48 5.67
C SER A 74 -0.14 -30.20 4.58
N LEU A 75 -1.28 -30.78 4.96
CA LEU A 75 -2.26 -31.42 4.10
C LEU A 75 -2.81 -30.51 2.97
N TYR A 76 -2.94 -29.20 3.22
CA TYR A 76 -3.37 -28.22 2.23
C TYR A 76 -2.20 -27.47 1.57
N ALA A 77 -0.96 -27.92 1.79
CA ALA A 77 0.19 -27.42 1.07
C ALA A 77 0.18 -27.94 -0.38
N PHE A 78 0.83 -27.20 -1.28
CA PHE A 78 1.00 -27.57 -2.70
C PHE A 78 -0.30 -27.67 -3.54
N GLY A 79 -1.42 -27.13 -3.06
CA GLY A 79 -2.63 -26.94 -3.87
C GLY A 79 -3.43 -28.20 -4.22
N ARG A 80 -3.15 -29.35 -3.57
CA ARG A 80 -3.90 -30.60 -3.78
C ARG A 80 -5.35 -30.53 -3.28
N HIS A 81 -5.61 -29.70 -2.29
CA HIS A 81 -6.92 -29.46 -1.71
C HIS A 81 -7.14 -27.96 -1.47
N VAL A 82 -8.39 -27.50 -1.59
CA VAL A 82 -8.73 -26.10 -1.31
C VAL A 82 -8.80 -25.90 0.21
N ARG A 83 -8.03 -24.93 0.71
CA ARG A 83 -7.98 -24.58 2.13
C ARG A 83 -9.37 -24.23 2.69
N PRO A 84 -9.73 -24.71 3.89
CA PRO A 84 -10.93 -24.33 4.63
C PRO A 84 -11.20 -22.83 4.63
N GLU A 85 -10.15 -22.07 4.90
CA GLU A 85 -10.21 -20.63 5.07
C GLU A 85 -10.51 -19.93 3.75
N ARG A 86 -9.96 -20.43 2.64
CA ARG A 86 -10.26 -19.91 1.31
C ARG A 86 -11.73 -20.12 0.95
N GLN A 87 -12.27 -21.32 1.19
CA GLN A 87 -13.69 -21.63 0.92
C GLN A 87 -14.61 -20.69 1.70
N PHE A 88 -14.31 -20.45 2.98
CA PHE A 88 -15.09 -19.57 3.84
C PHE A 88 -15.00 -18.10 3.40
N MET A 89 -13.78 -17.63 3.10
CA MET A 89 -13.51 -16.25 2.72
C MET A 89 -14.10 -15.87 1.36
N GLU A 90 -14.13 -16.77 0.39
CA GLU A 90 -14.74 -16.52 -0.92
C GLU A 90 -16.22 -16.12 -0.77
N VAL A 91 -16.97 -16.76 0.14
CA VAL A 91 -18.38 -16.42 0.40
C VAL A 91 -18.53 -15.07 1.08
N ILE A 92 -17.73 -14.78 2.10
CA ILE A 92 -17.78 -13.50 2.83
C ILE A 92 -17.44 -12.34 1.92
N ILE A 93 -16.40 -12.49 1.10
CA ILE A 93 -15.97 -11.47 0.14
C ILE A 93 -17.04 -11.24 -0.92
N ASP A 94 -17.62 -12.30 -1.47
CA ASP A 94 -18.67 -12.16 -2.48
C ASP A 94 -19.94 -11.52 -1.90
N ARG A 95 -20.28 -11.81 -0.63
CA ARG A 95 -21.33 -11.10 0.09
C ARG A 95 -21.02 -9.61 0.21
N LYS A 96 -19.84 -9.24 0.75
CA LYS A 96 -19.43 -7.83 0.87
C LYS A 96 -19.37 -7.12 -0.48
N LYS A 97 -18.89 -7.78 -1.54
CA LYS A 97 -18.91 -7.22 -2.91
C LYS A 97 -20.33 -6.88 -3.37
N LYS A 98 -21.31 -7.75 -3.09
CA LYS A 98 -22.72 -7.51 -3.44
C LYS A 98 -23.31 -6.38 -2.60
N GLU A 99 -22.96 -6.28 -1.32
CA GLU A 99 -23.36 -5.19 -0.44
C GLU A 99 -22.81 -3.85 -0.92
N LEU A 100 -21.49 -3.77 -1.16
CA LEU A 100 -20.83 -2.56 -1.63
C LEU A 100 -21.30 -2.11 -3.02
N LYS A 101 -21.70 -3.04 -3.91
CA LYS A 101 -22.29 -2.68 -5.22
C LYS A 101 -23.67 -2.02 -5.10
N LYS A 102 -24.44 -2.37 -4.07
CA LYS A 102 -25.78 -1.81 -3.80
C LYS A 102 -25.73 -0.61 -2.87
N HIS A 103 -24.55 -0.29 -2.33
CA HIS A 103 -24.40 0.73 -1.32
C HIS A 103 -24.62 2.11 -1.92
N ASP A 104 -25.56 2.85 -1.34
CA ASP A 104 -25.74 4.27 -1.61
C ASP A 104 -24.90 5.06 -0.60
N PHE A 105 -24.06 5.95 -1.12
CA PHE A 105 -23.24 6.85 -0.31
C PHE A 105 -24.05 8.01 0.26
N ASN A 106 -25.30 8.23 -0.18
CA ASN A 106 -26.11 9.39 0.21
C ASN A 106 -25.39 10.73 -0.06
N GLY A 107 -24.56 10.80 -1.10
CA GLY A 107 -23.76 11.97 -1.44
C GLY A 107 -22.45 12.13 -0.66
N LEU A 108 -22.11 11.20 0.24
CA LEU A 108 -20.87 11.23 1.03
C LEU A 108 -19.62 11.29 0.15
N GLU A 109 -19.65 10.67 -1.03
CA GLU A 109 -18.54 10.69 -1.99
C GLU A 109 -18.24 12.08 -2.57
N LYS A 110 -19.14 13.04 -2.39
CA LYS A 110 -18.97 14.45 -2.81
C LYS A 110 -18.48 15.34 -1.67
N CYS A 111 -18.45 14.82 -0.45
CA CYS A 111 -18.00 15.53 0.73
C CYS A 111 -16.47 15.51 0.87
N ASP A 112 -15.94 16.56 1.48
CA ASP A 112 -14.62 16.55 2.09
C ASP A 112 -14.73 16.07 3.54
N VAL A 113 -13.69 15.40 4.03
CA VAL A 113 -13.62 14.92 5.40
C VAL A 113 -12.33 15.36 6.05
N ILE A 114 -12.43 15.84 7.29
CA ILE A 114 -11.29 16.08 8.16
C ILE A 114 -11.04 14.82 8.95
N CYS A 115 -9.84 14.28 8.80
CA CYS A 115 -9.42 13.06 9.44
C CYS A 115 -8.20 13.30 10.31
N LYS A 116 -8.08 12.49 11.37
CA LYS A 116 -6.87 12.41 12.19
C LYS A 116 -6.34 10.99 12.14
N ILE A 117 -5.15 10.83 11.56
CA ILE A 117 -4.42 9.57 11.53
C ILE A 117 -3.35 9.57 12.63
N PHE A 118 -3.21 8.46 13.35
CA PHE A 118 -2.17 8.30 14.37
C PHE A 118 -1.69 6.85 14.46
N LEU A 119 -0.45 6.67 14.93
CA LEU A 119 0.10 5.35 15.21
C LEU A 119 -0.48 4.81 16.52
N THR A 120 -1.03 3.59 16.47
CA THR A 120 -1.69 2.98 17.63
C THR A 120 -0.68 2.60 18.72
N GLY A 121 -1.04 2.82 19.98
CA GLY A 121 -0.21 2.46 21.14
C GLY A 121 0.93 3.41 21.46
N MET A 122 1.24 4.39 20.60
CA MET A 122 2.32 5.36 20.84
C MET A 122 1.80 6.59 21.59
N LEU A 123 1.78 6.52 22.91
CA LEU A 123 1.26 7.58 23.77
C LEU A 123 2.38 8.38 24.44
N ASP A 124 2.17 9.68 24.65
CA ASP A 124 3.02 10.50 25.50
C ASP A 124 2.69 10.28 26.98
N LYS A 125 3.46 10.93 27.86
CA LYS A 125 3.28 10.87 29.32
C LYS A 125 1.89 11.29 29.82
N HIS A 126 1.08 11.94 28.98
CA HIS A 126 -0.29 12.36 29.29
C HIS A 126 -1.35 11.46 28.65
N GLY A 127 -0.94 10.38 27.98
CA GLY A 127 -1.85 9.46 27.29
C GLY A 127 -2.30 9.96 25.91
N ASN A 128 -1.68 11.01 25.35
CA ASN A 128 -2.03 11.50 24.02
C ASN A 128 -1.17 10.84 22.93
N PRO A 129 -1.69 10.63 21.70
CA PRO A 129 -0.88 10.12 20.61
C PRO A 129 0.39 10.95 20.35
N ARG A 130 1.56 10.31 20.29
CA ARG A 130 2.85 10.97 20.02
C ARG A 130 3.01 11.35 18.55
N ILE A 131 2.58 10.46 17.66
CA ILE A 131 2.78 10.58 16.22
C ILE A 131 1.42 10.58 15.54
N TRP A 132 1.02 11.74 15.02
CA TRP A 132 -0.28 11.90 14.36
C TRP A 132 -0.28 13.04 13.33
N ARG A 133 -1.24 13.00 12.41
CA ARG A 133 -1.48 14.01 11.38
C ARG A 133 -2.97 14.28 11.26
N ARG A 134 -3.35 15.54 11.10
CA ARG A 134 -4.71 15.93 10.78
C ARG A 134 -4.75 16.55 9.39
N PHE A 135 -5.66 16.07 8.56
CA PHE A 135 -5.70 16.40 7.15
C PHE A 135 -7.14 16.41 6.65
N LYS A 136 -7.39 17.18 5.60
CA LYS A 136 -8.63 17.17 4.83
C LYS A 136 -8.41 16.40 3.54
N VAL A 137 -9.36 15.57 3.16
CA VAL A 137 -9.36 14.85 1.88
C VAL A 137 -10.79 14.65 1.38
N SER A 138 -10.99 14.51 0.07
CA SER A 138 -12.28 14.10 -0.48
C SER A 138 -12.61 12.67 -0.05
N ALA A 139 -13.82 12.43 0.47
CA ALA A 139 -14.31 11.09 0.73
C ALA A 139 -14.48 10.25 -0.56
N GLY A 140 -14.57 10.92 -1.72
CA GLY A 140 -14.65 10.30 -3.04
C GLY A 140 -13.33 9.74 -3.58
N ILE A 141 -12.20 9.96 -2.91
CA ILE A 141 -10.89 9.46 -3.35
C ILE A 141 -10.85 7.93 -3.34
N SER A 142 -10.23 7.31 -4.35
CA SER A 142 -9.98 5.86 -4.33
C SER A 142 -9.02 5.48 -3.20
N LEU A 143 -9.16 4.30 -2.61
CA LEU A 143 -8.26 3.84 -1.54
C LEU A 143 -6.81 3.72 -2.03
N GLN A 144 -6.59 3.32 -3.29
CA GLN A 144 -5.25 3.30 -3.88
C GLN A 144 -4.60 4.68 -3.89
N ALA A 145 -5.32 5.71 -4.36
CA ALA A 145 -4.81 7.08 -4.38
C ALA A 145 -4.69 7.67 -2.96
N LEU A 146 -5.63 7.35 -2.05
CA LEU A 146 -5.54 7.75 -0.65
C LEU A 146 -4.23 7.26 -0.05
N GLN A 147 -3.89 5.99 -0.25
CA GLN A 147 -2.62 5.44 0.22
C GLN A 147 -1.43 6.11 -0.44
N ASP A 148 -1.38 6.04 -1.78
CA ASP A 148 -0.16 6.36 -2.55
C ASP A 148 0.16 7.86 -2.53
N LYS A 149 -0.88 8.71 -2.51
CA LYS A 149 -0.76 10.16 -2.70
C LYS A 149 -0.98 10.97 -1.45
N VAL A 150 -1.66 10.41 -0.45
CA VAL A 150 -2.04 11.14 0.76
C VAL A 150 -1.40 10.49 1.97
N VAL A 151 -1.85 9.32 2.41
CA VAL A 151 -1.50 8.73 3.70
C VAL A 151 -0.01 8.41 3.82
N ALA A 152 0.60 7.75 2.84
CA ALA A 152 2.03 7.45 2.86
C ALA A 152 2.90 8.73 2.97
N PRO A 153 2.80 9.73 2.05
CA PRO A 153 3.61 10.94 2.14
C PRO A 153 3.25 11.85 3.34
N LEU A 154 1.99 11.84 3.79
CA LEU A 154 1.50 12.57 4.96
C LEU A 154 2.19 12.08 6.23
N MET A 155 2.24 10.77 6.43
CA MET A 155 2.97 10.18 7.56
C MET A 155 4.47 10.39 7.40
N GLY A 156 4.99 10.16 6.19
CA GLY A 156 6.42 10.17 5.87
C GLY A 156 6.95 8.80 5.46
N TRP A 157 6.09 7.89 5.02
CA TRP A 157 6.44 6.59 4.48
C TRP A 157 6.90 6.68 3.03
N VAL A 158 7.76 5.74 2.61
CA VAL A 158 8.19 5.62 1.22
C VAL A 158 7.06 5.04 0.38
N ARG A 159 6.68 5.77 -0.66
CA ARG A 159 5.66 5.33 -1.60
C ARG A 159 6.09 4.03 -2.29
N ASN A 160 5.15 3.10 -2.42
CA ASN A 160 5.29 1.83 -3.13
C ASN A 160 6.39 0.90 -2.61
N LEU A 161 6.83 1.04 -1.36
CA LEU A 161 7.84 0.16 -0.77
C LEU A 161 7.19 -1.12 -0.22
N HIS A 162 6.19 -0.95 0.66
CA HIS A 162 5.55 -2.04 1.37
C HIS A 162 4.08 -2.25 0.98
N CYS A 163 3.54 -3.43 1.31
CA CYS A 163 2.10 -3.69 1.28
C CYS A 163 1.37 -2.91 2.37
N TYR A 164 0.05 -2.80 2.20
CA TYR A 164 -0.83 -2.13 3.15
C TYR A 164 -2.24 -2.71 3.09
N THR A 165 -3.02 -2.46 4.14
CA THR A 165 -4.47 -2.62 4.11
C THR A 165 -5.20 -1.48 4.80
N PHE A 166 -6.37 -1.14 4.29
CA PHE A 166 -7.40 -0.45 5.07
C PHE A 166 -8.38 -1.45 5.65
N THR A 167 -8.85 -1.20 6.87
CA THR A 167 -9.84 -2.02 7.57
C THR A 167 -11.08 -1.18 7.87
N ASP A 168 -12.24 -1.62 7.39
CA ASP A 168 -13.54 -1.11 7.83
C ASP A 168 -13.83 -1.70 9.22
N PHE A 169 -13.69 -0.93 10.30
CA PHE A 169 -13.87 -1.47 11.66
C PHE A 169 -15.30 -1.85 12.01
N ARG A 170 -16.29 -1.52 11.17
CA ARG A 170 -17.69 -1.90 11.39
C ARG A 170 -17.96 -3.38 11.10
N ASP A 171 -17.17 -3.99 10.21
CA ASP A 171 -17.32 -5.40 9.83
C ASP A 171 -16.00 -6.16 9.61
N GLY A 172 -14.86 -5.48 9.73
CA GLY A 172 -13.52 -6.03 9.56
C GLY A 172 -13.11 -6.25 8.12
N ALA A 173 -13.83 -5.71 7.14
CA ALA A 173 -13.47 -5.86 5.74
C ALA A 173 -12.10 -5.23 5.44
N LEU A 174 -11.23 -6.02 4.81
CA LEU A 174 -9.90 -5.57 4.40
C LEU A 174 -9.90 -5.11 2.94
N PHE A 175 -9.15 -4.05 2.66
CA PHE A 175 -8.94 -3.49 1.33
C PHE A 175 -7.44 -3.27 1.10
N GLY A 176 -6.90 -3.74 -0.01
CA GLY A 176 -5.46 -3.68 -0.29
C GLY A 176 -5.12 -3.81 -1.76
N PRO A 177 -3.84 -3.66 -2.12
CA PRO A 177 -3.38 -3.66 -3.51
C PRO A 177 -3.47 -5.06 -4.13
N GLU A 178 -4.22 -5.18 -5.23
CA GLU A 178 -4.26 -6.41 -6.03
C GLU A 178 -2.90 -6.61 -6.74
N HIS A 179 -2.33 -7.81 -6.65
CA HIS A 179 -1.06 -8.17 -7.30
C HIS A 179 0.17 -7.34 -6.87
N SER A 180 0.26 -6.95 -5.60
CA SER A 180 1.48 -6.34 -5.07
C SER A 180 2.70 -7.27 -5.24
N SER A 181 3.81 -6.71 -5.72
CA SER A 181 5.11 -7.40 -5.78
C SER A 181 6.06 -7.03 -4.64
N SER A 182 5.58 -6.30 -3.62
CA SER A 182 6.38 -6.01 -2.43
C SER A 182 6.78 -7.31 -1.72
N ILE A 183 8.00 -7.35 -1.18
CA ILE A 183 8.58 -8.54 -0.56
C ILE A 183 7.73 -9.01 0.65
N ASP A 184 7.18 -8.05 1.39
CA ASP A 184 6.37 -8.28 2.57
C ASP A 184 5.00 -8.91 2.27
N VAL A 185 4.59 -9.08 1.02
CA VAL A 185 3.38 -9.85 0.64
C VAL A 185 3.45 -11.29 1.14
N ALA A 186 4.66 -11.83 1.37
CA ALA A 186 4.87 -13.12 2.03
C ALA A 186 4.21 -13.21 3.41
N HIS A 187 4.04 -12.08 4.10
CA HIS A 187 3.39 -11.98 5.40
C HIS A 187 1.86 -11.75 5.30
N LYS A 188 1.25 -11.74 4.10
CA LYS A 188 -0.20 -11.57 3.92
C LYS A 188 -1.01 -12.51 4.82
N ALA A 189 -0.59 -13.76 4.92
CA ALA A 189 -1.24 -14.77 5.75
C ALA A 189 -1.24 -14.44 7.25
N GLN A 190 -0.43 -13.49 7.74
CA GLN A 190 -0.42 -13.01 9.12
C GLN A 190 -1.26 -11.76 9.35
N VAL A 191 -1.69 -11.10 8.27
CA VAL A 191 -2.50 -9.87 8.31
C VAL A 191 -3.98 -10.19 8.18
N GLY A 192 -4.32 -11.05 7.23
CA GLY A 192 -5.67 -11.50 6.99
C GLY A 192 -5.72 -12.47 5.82
N TYR A 193 -6.79 -13.27 5.75
CA TYR A 193 -6.90 -14.29 4.72
C TYR A 193 -7.04 -13.69 3.32
N GLU A 194 -7.90 -12.69 3.16
CA GLU A 194 -8.13 -12.02 1.87
C GLU A 194 -8.62 -10.57 2.05
N TYR A 195 -8.37 -9.75 1.02
CA TYR A 195 -8.80 -8.35 0.95
C TYR A 195 -9.42 -8.02 -0.41
N LEU A 196 -10.25 -6.99 -0.43
CA LEU A 196 -10.85 -6.40 -1.62
C LEU A 196 -9.84 -5.49 -2.35
N PRO A 197 -9.89 -5.40 -3.69
CA PRO A 197 -8.97 -4.57 -4.47
C PRO A 197 -9.25 -3.09 -4.24
N ASP A 198 -8.28 -2.38 -3.65
CA ASP A 198 -8.38 -0.98 -3.24
C ASP A 198 -8.62 0.02 -4.39
N ASP A 199 -8.22 -0.30 -5.62
CA ASP A 199 -8.45 0.52 -6.82
C ASP A 199 -9.93 0.63 -7.23
N ARG A 200 -10.80 -0.23 -6.68
CA ARG A 200 -12.24 -0.28 -7.00
C ARG A 200 -13.13 0.38 -5.95
N TYR A 201 -12.56 0.78 -4.81
CA TYR A 201 -13.31 1.34 -3.69
C TYR A 201 -12.78 2.72 -3.32
N LYS A 202 -13.71 3.56 -2.87
CA LYS A 202 -13.48 4.92 -2.37
C LYS A 202 -13.36 4.94 -0.85
N PHE A 203 -12.78 6.00 -0.32
CA PHE A 203 -12.68 6.21 1.13
C PHE A 203 -14.05 6.25 1.83
N ALA A 204 -15.07 6.83 1.18
CA ALA A 204 -16.46 6.84 1.64
C ALA A 204 -17.08 5.46 1.92
N HIS A 205 -16.48 4.36 1.45
CA HIS A 205 -16.98 3.02 1.81
C HIS A 205 -16.62 2.60 3.24
N LEU A 206 -15.60 3.23 3.86
CA LEU A 206 -15.03 2.77 5.12
C LEU A 206 -15.65 3.42 6.36
N PHE A 207 -16.55 4.39 6.17
CA PHE A 207 -17.22 5.10 7.25
C PHE A 207 -18.61 5.58 6.81
N SER A 208 -19.44 6.02 7.75
CA SER A 208 -20.77 6.59 7.49
C SER A 208 -21.06 7.86 8.28
N LYS A 209 -20.39 8.09 9.40
CA LYS A 209 -20.64 9.25 10.26
C LYS A 209 -19.35 9.79 10.89
N GLU A 210 -19.44 11.00 11.45
CA GLU A 210 -18.42 11.55 12.33
C GLU A 210 -18.24 10.66 13.56
N GLY A 211 -16.99 10.50 14.00
CA GLY A 211 -16.60 9.59 15.08
C GLY A 211 -16.35 8.15 14.64
N ASP A 212 -16.64 7.77 13.39
CA ASP A 212 -16.22 6.48 12.86
C ASP A 212 -14.70 6.39 12.76
N GLU A 213 -14.20 5.16 12.85
CA GLU A 213 -12.77 4.84 12.85
C GLU A 213 -12.45 3.85 11.73
N VAL A 214 -11.30 4.05 11.09
CA VAL A 214 -10.80 3.19 10.01
C VAL A 214 -9.39 2.72 10.37
N GLY A 215 -9.14 1.42 10.24
CA GLY A 215 -7.81 0.86 10.43
C GLY A 215 -6.94 1.05 9.20
N TYR A 216 -5.67 1.37 9.40
CA TYR A 216 -4.68 1.40 8.33
C TYR A 216 -3.40 0.68 8.78
N LEU A 217 -3.10 -0.43 8.13
CA LEU A 217 -1.87 -1.19 8.34
C LEU A 217 -0.90 -0.90 7.21
N TYR A 218 0.30 -0.43 7.55
CA TYR A 218 1.42 -0.27 6.63
C TYR A 218 2.52 -1.27 6.99
N ASP A 219 3.14 -1.87 5.97
CA ASP A 219 4.16 -2.91 6.10
C ASP A 219 3.64 -4.19 6.75
N PHE A 220 3.50 -5.26 5.95
CA PHE A 220 3.04 -6.54 6.49
C PHE A 220 4.11 -7.26 7.31
N GLY A 221 5.38 -6.90 7.13
CA GLY A 221 6.49 -7.39 7.95
C GLY A 221 6.49 -6.74 9.32
N ASP A 222 6.75 -5.43 9.36
CA ASP A 222 6.88 -4.67 10.61
C ASP A 222 5.54 -4.45 11.31
N LYS A 223 4.44 -4.31 10.55
CA LYS A 223 3.08 -4.08 11.04
C LYS A 223 2.93 -2.74 11.76
N TRP A 224 3.04 -1.66 11.00
CA TRP A 224 2.71 -0.32 11.48
C TRP A 224 1.19 -0.11 11.48
N PHE A 225 0.59 -0.29 12.65
CA PHE A 225 -0.84 -0.09 12.87
C PHE A 225 -1.13 1.39 13.10
N HIS A 226 -2.04 1.91 12.27
CA HIS A 226 -2.57 3.25 12.38
C HIS A 226 -4.09 3.19 12.52
N GLN A 227 -4.63 4.21 13.16
CA GLN A 227 -6.05 4.47 13.21
C GLN A 227 -6.35 5.84 12.60
N ILE A 228 -7.38 5.90 11.76
CA ILE A 228 -7.88 7.11 11.12
C ILE A 228 -9.26 7.41 11.70
N ASN A 229 -9.37 8.52 12.42
CA ASN A 229 -10.64 9.00 12.97
C ASN A 229 -11.29 9.99 12.01
N ILE A 230 -12.58 9.82 11.74
CA ILE A 230 -13.39 10.77 10.98
C ILE A 230 -13.87 11.87 11.93
N GLU A 231 -13.17 13.01 11.95
CA GLU A 231 -13.49 14.09 12.90
C GLU A 231 -14.65 14.96 12.44
N LYS A 232 -14.69 15.28 11.14
CA LYS A 232 -15.72 16.16 10.57
C LYS A 232 -16.02 15.81 9.13
N ILE A 233 -17.30 15.79 8.76
CA ILE A 233 -17.77 15.65 7.38
C ILE A 233 -18.23 17.02 6.91
N ILE A 234 -17.56 17.55 5.89
CA ILE A 234 -17.86 18.85 5.27
C ILE A 234 -18.89 18.59 4.16
N PRO A 235 -20.02 19.31 4.15
CA PRO A 235 -21.07 19.06 3.19
C PRO A 235 -20.64 19.43 1.75
N PRO A 236 -21.27 18.86 0.71
CA PRO A 236 -20.85 19.02 -0.68
C PRO A 236 -20.73 20.47 -1.14
N GLU A 237 -21.56 21.38 -0.62
CA GLU A 237 -21.60 22.80 -0.99
C GLU A 237 -20.34 23.56 -0.55
N GLN A 238 -19.66 23.06 0.50
CA GLN A 238 -18.42 23.63 1.03
C GLN A 238 -17.18 22.81 0.63
N SER A 239 -17.39 21.69 -0.07
CA SER A 239 -16.35 20.73 -0.40
C SER A 239 -15.58 21.17 -1.65
N THR A 240 -14.26 21.32 -1.51
CA THR A 240 -13.39 21.67 -2.63
C THR A 240 -12.86 20.42 -3.33
N GLY A 241 -12.76 19.31 -2.60
CA GLY A 241 -12.08 18.09 -3.03
C GLY A 241 -10.57 18.14 -2.80
N ALA A 242 -10.05 19.22 -2.21
CA ALA A 242 -8.61 19.42 -2.07
C ALA A 242 -8.03 18.64 -0.87
N VAL A 243 -6.84 18.08 -1.07
CA VAL A 243 -6.03 17.49 -0.01
C VAL A 243 -5.29 18.61 0.71
N GLU A 244 -5.49 18.72 2.01
CA GLU A 244 -4.86 19.75 2.84
C GLU A 244 -4.29 19.15 4.11
N VAL A 245 -3.01 19.41 4.40
CA VAL A 245 -2.40 19.07 5.68
C VAL A 245 -2.65 20.21 6.65
N LEU A 246 -3.39 19.93 7.73
CA LEU A 246 -3.84 20.93 8.69
C LEU A 246 -2.82 21.09 9.83
N GLU A 247 -2.47 19.99 10.49
CA GLU A 247 -1.60 19.97 11.66
C GLU A 247 -1.05 18.54 11.90
N GLY A 248 -0.14 18.41 12.87
CA GLY A 248 0.46 17.12 13.23
C GLY A 248 1.45 17.25 14.38
N LYS A 249 1.90 16.10 14.88
CA LYS A 249 2.91 15.98 15.95
C LYS A 249 3.75 14.73 15.71
N GLY A 250 5.03 14.78 16.10
CA GLY A 250 5.94 13.65 16.06
C GLY A 250 6.45 13.31 14.66
N MET A 251 7.71 12.91 14.59
CA MET A 251 8.37 12.44 13.37
C MET A 251 7.81 11.07 12.96
N CYS A 252 7.88 10.73 11.67
CA CYS A 252 7.55 9.37 11.22
C CYS A 252 8.60 8.39 11.79
N PRO A 253 8.25 7.16 12.18
CA PRO A 253 9.27 6.14 12.38
C PRO A 253 10.11 5.93 11.11
N GLY A 254 11.33 5.46 11.26
CA GLY A 254 12.14 5.02 10.12
C GLY A 254 11.52 3.77 9.46
N GLU A 255 11.69 3.62 8.15
CA GLU A 255 11.36 2.35 7.47
C GLU A 255 12.17 1.18 8.06
N ASN A 256 11.56 -0.01 8.16
CA ASN A 256 12.17 -1.24 8.68
C ASN A 256 12.61 -1.16 10.17
N MET A 257 11.86 -0.46 11.01
CA MET A 257 12.11 -0.32 12.46
C MET A 257 11.29 -1.28 13.35
N LYS A 258 10.87 -2.44 12.81
CA LYS A 258 10.23 -3.54 13.54
C LYS A 258 8.88 -3.20 14.17
N GLY A 259 8.16 -2.24 13.60
CA GLY A 259 6.76 -1.97 13.94
C GLY A 259 6.50 -1.18 15.22
N CYS A 260 5.20 -1.00 15.51
CA CYS A 260 4.74 -0.14 16.59
C CYS A 260 5.29 -0.54 17.97
N LEU A 261 5.27 -1.83 18.31
CA LEU A 261 5.65 -2.32 19.64
C LEU A 261 7.12 -2.00 19.95
N ASN A 262 8.03 -2.34 19.05
CA ASN A 262 9.46 -2.08 19.25
C ASN A 262 9.80 -0.58 19.20
N TYR A 263 9.03 0.19 18.42
CA TYR A 263 9.26 1.62 18.34
C TYR A 263 8.78 2.37 19.60
N ILE A 264 7.79 1.85 20.32
CA ILE A 264 7.42 2.37 21.65
C ILE A 264 8.62 2.28 22.59
N ASP A 265 9.24 1.10 22.68
CA ASP A 265 10.44 0.90 23.50
C ASP A 265 11.59 1.81 23.04
N THR A 266 11.76 1.99 21.73
CA THR A 266 12.76 2.90 21.15
C THR A 266 12.53 4.35 21.58
N LEU A 267 11.27 4.80 21.61
CA LEU A 267 10.91 6.15 22.05
C LEU A 267 11.10 6.33 23.55
N GLU A 268 10.80 5.30 24.36
CA GLU A 268 11.09 5.32 25.80
C GLU A 268 12.60 5.39 26.07
N ASP A 269 13.39 4.60 25.35
CA ASP A 269 14.85 4.60 25.40
C ASP A 269 15.42 5.97 25.01
N TYR A 270 14.82 6.64 24.02
CA TYR A 270 15.21 7.99 23.62
C TYR A 270 14.91 9.01 24.72
N ASP A 271 13.71 8.96 25.31
CA ASP A 271 13.29 9.90 26.34
C ASP A 271 14.15 9.76 27.62
N LYS A 272 14.40 8.51 28.06
CA LYS A 272 15.22 8.17 29.25
C LYS A 272 16.72 8.20 28.97
N GLY A 273 17.14 8.17 27.71
CA GLY A 273 18.53 8.02 27.29
C GLY A 273 19.40 9.26 27.50
N ASN A 274 20.70 9.02 27.69
CA ASN A 274 21.72 10.07 27.66
C ASN A 274 22.00 10.53 26.22
N THR A 275 22.86 11.55 26.08
CA THR A 275 23.21 12.14 24.76
C THR A 275 23.71 11.11 23.74
N SER A 276 24.49 10.11 24.17
CA SER A 276 25.02 9.07 23.29
C SER A 276 23.91 8.14 22.78
N LYS A 277 23.04 7.66 23.68
CA LYS A 277 21.90 6.80 23.32
C LYS A 277 20.92 7.53 22.38
N ARG A 278 20.66 8.81 22.65
CA ARG A 278 19.83 9.67 21.77
C ARG A 278 20.44 9.82 20.39
N ALA A 279 21.75 10.05 20.30
CA ALA A 279 22.45 10.15 19.02
C ALA A 279 22.42 8.83 18.23
N GLN A 280 22.57 7.68 18.90
CA GLN A 280 22.48 6.36 18.27
C GLN A 280 21.09 6.10 17.66
N ILE A 281 20.03 6.39 18.41
CA ILE A 281 18.65 6.24 17.93
C ILE A 281 18.40 7.21 16.77
N ALA A 282 18.83 8.47 16.90
CA ALA A 282 18.72 9.46 15.84
C ALA A 282 19.41 8.99 14.55
N LEU A 283 20.64 8.47 14.65
CA LEU A 283 21.37 7.90 13.51
C LEU A 283 20.60 6.74 12.86
N GLN A 284 20.09 5.81 13.66
CA GLN A 284 19.33 4.66 13.16
C GLN A 284 18.09 5.11 12.37
N VAL A 285 17.35 6.09 12.89
CA VAL A 285 16.17 6.65 12.20
C VAL A 285 16.58 7.40 10.94
N LEU A 286 17.60 8.25 11.01
CA LEU A 286 18.02 9.09 9.89
C LEU A 286 18.67 8.32 8.73
N GLN A 287 19.23 7.13 8.99
CA GLN A 287 19.72 6.21 7.96
C GLN A 287 18.60 5.48 7.21
N SER A 288 17.36 5.56 7.69
CA SER A 288 16.23 4.87 7.07
C SER A 288 15.86 5.50 5.72
N PRO A 289 15.38 4.70 4.74
CA PRO A 289 15.02 5.18 3.39
C PRO A 289 14.13 6.42 3.34
N ASN A 290 13.19 6.58 4.27
CA ASN A 290 12.31 7.75 4.33
C ASN A 290 12.97 9.05 4.84
N TYR A 291 14.19 8.97 5.38
CA TYR A 291 14.94 10.12 5.89
C TYR A 291 16.13 10.55 5.03
N LYS A 292 16.32 9.95 3.86
CA LYS A 292 17.39 10.34 2.91
C LYS A 292 17.39 11.83 2.57
N SER A 293 16.21 12.45 2.48
CA SER A 293 16.06 13.88 2.19
C SER A 293 15.91 14.74 3.46
N PHE A 294 16.25 14.25 4.65
CA PHE A 294 16.09 15.00 5.90
C PHE A 294 16.92 16.29 5.90
N GLY A 295 18.15 16.22 5.39
CA GLY A 295 18.99 17.39 5.08
C GLY A 295 19.36 18.29 6.27
N LYS A 296 19.06 17.86 7.51
CA LYS A 296 19.37 18.59 8.75
C LYS A 296 20.40 17.81 9.58
N PRO A 297 21.24 18.49 10.38
CA PRO A 297 22.18 17.82 11.28
C PRO A 297 21.48 16.91 12.29
N ILE A 298 22.17 15.83 12.73
CA ILE A 298 21.65 14.88 13.73
C ILE A 298 21.22 15.57 15.02
N ALA A 299 21.91 16.66 15.41
CA ALA A 299 21.56 17.45 16.60
C ALA A 299 20.16 18.10 16.52
N GLN A 300 19.58 18.23 15.33
CA GLN A 300 18.22 18.74 15.12
C GLN A 300 17.17 17.62 15.05
N PHE A 301 17.57 16.36 15.25
CA PHE A 301 16.63 15.25 15.35
C PHE A 301 15.88 15.32 16.69
N ASP A 302 14.58 15.51 16.61
CA ASP A 302 13.66 15.43 17.74
C ASP A 302 12.43 14.60 17.32
N PRO A 303 12.24 13.38 17.85
CA PRO A 303 11.14 12.50 17.47
C PRO A 303 9.77 13.09 17.81
N SER A 304 9.68 14.11 18.67
CA SER A 304 8.43 14.80 19.01
C SER A 304 8.09 15.94 18.05
N SER A 305 9.06 16.38 17.24
CA SER A 305 8.89 17.50 16.30
C SER A 305 8.04 17.11 15.08
N PHE A 306 7.38 18.10 14.48
CA PHE A 306 6.65 17.94 13.23
C PHE A 306 6.87 19.13 12.31
N ASP A 307 7.31 18.85 11.08
CA ASP A 307 7.55 19.86 10.05
C ASP A 307 6.36 19.91 9.08
N LEU A 308 5.46 20.87 9.29
CA LEU A 308 4.25 21.05 8.49
C LEU A 308 4.58 21.43 7.04
N VAL A 309 5.62 22.26 6.84
CA VAL A 309 6.01 22.75 5.50
C VAL A 309 6.58 21.61 4.67
N ALA A 310 7.51 20.85 5.24
CA ALA A 310 8.06 19.67 4.58
C ALA A 310 6.98 18.62 4.28
N THR A 311 6.02 18.43 5.19
CA THR A 311 4.92 17.47 4.99
C THR A 311 3.99 17.91 3.85
N LYS A 312 3.63 19.20 3.78
CA LYS A 312 2.85 19.75 2.65
C LYS A 312 3.59 19.58 1.31
N ALA A 313 4.91 19.81 1.30
CA ALA A 313 5.73 19.63 0.11
C ALA A 313 5.75 18.16 -0.36
N ARG A 314 5.93 17.18 0.55
CA ARG A 314 5.89 15.75 0.22
C ARG A 314 4.53 15.32 -0.37
N VAL A 315 3.43 15.77 0.22
CA VAL A 315 2.08 15.47 -0.28
C VAL A 315 1.87 16.09 -1.67
N ALA A 316 2.28 17.35 -1.87
CA ALA A 316 2.20 18.02 -3.18
C ALA A 316 3.04 17.32 -4.26
N GLU A 317 4.26 16.88 -3.92
CA GLU A 317 5.11 16.10 -4.82
C GLU A 317 4.47 14.76 -5.19
N ALA A 318 3.90 14.05 -4.20
CA ALA A 318 3.20 12.80 -4.47
C ALA A 318 2.02 13.01 -5.43
N LEU A 319 1.19 14.03 -5.20
CA LEU A 319 0.05 14.39 -6.07
C LEU A 319 0.48 14.70 -7.52
N ASN A 320 1.66 15.29 -7.73
CA ASN A 320 2.18 15.64 -9.04
C ASN A 320 2.72 14.44 -9.84
N THR A 321 2.94 13.28 -9.22
CA THR A 321 3.40 12.07 -9.93
C THR A 321 2.23 11.17 -10.32
N THR A 322 2.44 10.24 -11.25
CA THR A 322 1.47 9.15 -11.51
C THR A 322 1.42 8.18 -10.32
N ASN A 323 0.33 7.42 -10.17
CA ASN A 323 0.29 6.40 -9.12
C ASN A 323 1.35 5.33 -9.37
N SER A 324 1.89 4.82 -8.27
CA SER A 324 2.93 3.81 -8.32
C SER A 324 2.40 2.48 -8.87
N VAL A 325 3.24 1.75 -9.61
CA VAL A 325 2.86 0.45 -10.19
C VAL A 325 3.00 -0.64 -9.14
N ARG A 326 1.86 -1.25 -8.74
CA ARG A 326 1.83 -2.24 -7.63
C ARG A 326 2.53 -3.56 -7.94
N THR A 327 2.50 -4.00 -9.20
CA THR A 327 3.23 -5.19 -9.67
C THR A 327 4.74 -4.97 -9.77
N GLY A 328 5.23 -3.82 -9.33
CA GLY A 328 6.62 -3.43 -9.39
C GLY A 328 6.98 -2.47 -8.27
N ALA A 329 6.69 -2.90 -7.04
CA ALA A 329 7.07 -2.23 -5.80
C ALA A 329 8.56 -1.86 -5.78
N LYS A 330 8.88 -0.79 -5.05
CA LYS A 330 10.25 -0.33 -4.84
C LYS A 330 11.03 -1.39 -4.07
N GLN A 331 12.21 -1.74 -4.57
CA GLN A 331 13.08 -2.75 -3.99
C GLN A 331 14.53 -2.30 -4.04
N PHE A 332 15.29 -2.61 -2.99
CA PHE A 332 16.74 -2.44 -3.01
C PHE A 332 17.37 -3.73 -3.52
N THR A 333 18.17 -3.63 -4.58
CA THR A 333 18.86 -4.78 -5.20
C THR A 333 20.35 -4.63 -5.06
N VAL A 334 20.99 -5.64 -4.47
CA VAL A 334 22.45 -5.81 -4.43
C VAL A 334 22.82 -6.78 -5.55
N PRO A 335 23.41 -6.32 -6.67
CA PRO A 335 23.79 -7.21 -7.75
C PRO A 335 24.96 -8.11 -7.31
N PHE A 336 24.91 -9.39 -7.68
CA PHE A 336 25.97 -10.37 -7.34
C PHE A 336 27.30 -10.06 -8.03
N VAL A 337 27.23 -9.40 -9.20
CA VAL A 337 28.39 -8.87 -9.94
C VAL A 337 28.12 -7.38 -10.24
N PRO A 338 29.11 -6.48 -10.07
CA PRO A 338 28.96 -5.09 -10.51
C PRO A 338 28.49 -5.05 -11.98
N GLN A 339 27.46 -4.26 -12.28
CA GLN A 339 26.77 -4.16 -13.59
C GLN A 339 25.84 -5.33 -13.99
N SER A 340 25.73 -6.41 -13.20
CA SER A 340 24.69 -7.41 -13.46
C SER A 340 23.31 -6.82 -13.18
N GLN A 341 22.49 -6.66 -14.23
CA GLN A 341 21.07 -6.41 -14.03
C GLN A 341 20.48 -7.71 -13.48
N ALA A 342 19.85 -7.67 -12.30
CA ALA A 342 19.07 -8.81 -11.83
C ALA A 342 18.05 -9.18 -12.91
N PHE A 343 18.25 -10.36 -13.55
CA PHE A 343 17.41 -10.99 -14.57
C PHE A 343 16.08 -11.50 -13.97
N HIS A 344 15.47 -10.74 -13.06
CA HIS A 344 14.14 -11.04 -12.55
C HIS A 344 13.09 -10.28 -13.37
N ASN A 345 12.34 -11.05 -14.18
CA ASN A 345 11.07 -10.70 -14.83
C ASN A 345 11.04 -9.43 -15.70
N GLN A 346 12.06 -9.19 -16.54
CA GLN A 346 11.88 -8.28 -17.70
C GLN A 346 10.84 -8.83 -18.69
N THR A 347 10.61 -10.14 -18.70
CA THR A 347 9.80 -10.89 -19.67
C THR A 347 8.28 -10.70 -19.60
N TRP A 348 7.77 -9.88 -18.67
CA TRP A 348 6.32 -9.64 -18.51
C TRP A 348 5.93 -8.16 -18.40
N LEU A 349 6.84 -7.26 -18.77
CA LEU A 349 6.49 -5.84 -18.83
C LEU A 349 5.59 -5.59 -20.03
N ARG A 350 4.45 -4.93 -19.78
CA ARG A 350 3.65 -4.32 -20.85
C ARG A 350 4.44 -3.15 -21.43
N ASP A 351 4.25 -2.87 -22.72
CA ASP A 351 4.98 -1.84 -23.51
C ASP A 351 5.04 -0.42 -22.91
N ASN A 352 4.28 -0.12 -21.84
CA ASN A 352 4.21 1.21 -21.23
C ASN A 352 4.71 1.27 -19.78
N VAL A 353 5.59 0.35 -19.40
CA VAL A 353 6.14 0.24 -18.05
C VAL A 353 7.66 0.22 -18.13
N SER A 354 8.33 1.12 -17.41
CA SER A 354 9.80 1.23 -17.38
C SER A 354 10.35 1.10 -15.97
N PHE A 355 11.60 0.67 -15.86
CA PHE A 355 12.31 0.63 -14.58
C PHE A 355 13.16 1.88 -14.41
N VAL A 356 13.07 2.49 -13.23
CA VAL A 356 14.04 3.49 -12.79
C VAL A 356 14.97 2.84 -11.79
N MET A 357 16.26 2.89 -12.12
CA MET A 357 17.34 2.50 -11.22
C MET A 357 17.94 3.78 -10.62
N GLN A 358 17.95 3.86 -9.30
CA GLN A 358 18.54 4.95 -8.56
C GLN A 358 19.67 4.39 -7.70
N HIS A 359 20.89 4.85 -7.98
CA HIS A 359 22.04 4.57 -7.13
C HIS A 359 22.08 5.58 -5.99
N ASP A 360 22.55 5.15 -4.82
CA ASP A 360 22.80 6.07 -3.71
C ASP A 360 24.15 6.77 -3.95
N ASP A 361 24.16 8.10 -3.92
CA ASP A 361 25.33 8.93 -4.26
C ASP A 361 26.52 8.73 -3.30
N ASP A 362 26.29 8.14 -2.12
CA ASP A 362 27.28 7.92 -1.06
C ASP A 362 27.86 6.48 -1.07
N ASP A 363 27.42 5.63 -2.00
CA ASP A 363 27.89 4.25 -2.08
C ASP A 363 29.23 4.17 -2.83
N THR A 364 30.31 4.55 -2.14
CA THR A 364 31.69 4.35 -2.60
C THR A 364 32.08 2.87 -2.77
N THR A 365 31.19 1.93 -2.37
CA THR A 365 31.39 0.49 -2.50
C THR A 365 30.65 -0.15 -3.68
N GLY A 366 29.75 0.58 -4.36
CA GLY A 366 29.06 0.13 -5.57
C GLY A 366 28.17 -1.10 -5.38
N ALA A 367 27.63 -1.32 -4.19
CA ALA A 367 27.04 -2.61 -3.81
C ALA A 367 25.53 -2.72 -4.04
N GLY A 368 24.77 -1.63 -4.27
CA GLY A 368 23.33 -1.77 -4.55
C GLY A 368 22.65 -0.59 -5.24
N HIS A 369 21.43 -0.82 -5.72
CA HIS A 369 20.58 0.21 -6.31
C HIS A 369 19.11 0.01 -5.95
N TRP A 370 18.39 1.12 -5.84
CA TRP A 370 16.94 1.12 -5.77
C TRP A 370 16.37 0.88 -7.16
N ARG A 371 15.44 -0.05 -7.28
CA ARG A 371 14.66 -0.31 -8.48
C ARG A 371 13.19 -0.01 -8.18
N GLU A 372 12.57 0.79 -9.03
CA GLU A 372 11.13 1.05 -8.99
C GLU A 372 10.55 0.91 -10.40
N THR A 373 9.36 0.32 -10.47
CA THR A 373 8.62 0.21 -11.73
C THR A 373 7.70 1.41 -11.87
N MET A 374 7.86 2.15 -12.96
CA MET A 374 7.08 3.33 -13.27
C MET A 374 6.20 3.08 -14.49
N SER A 375 4.98 3.62 -14.48
CA SER A 375 4.17 3.65 -15.69
C SER A 375 4.45 4.93 -16.46
N GLU A 376 4.59 4.78 -17.77
CA GLU A 376 4.69 5.92 -18.69
C GLU A 376 3.32 6.44 -19.12
N THR A 377 2.26 5.72 -18.76
CA THR A 377 0.89 6.13 -19.01
C THR A 377 0.33 6.98 -17.88
N LYS A 378 -0.69 7.78 -18.22
CA LYS A 378 -1.52 8.45 -17.23
C LYS A 378 -2.28 7.44 -16.37
N ASP A 379 -2.63 7.87 -15.17
CA ASP A 379 -3.49 7.09 -14.28
C ASP A 379 -4.85 6.78 -14.90
N LYS A 380 -5.42 5.62 -14.53
CA LYS A 380 -6.82 5.32 -14.86
C LYS A 380 -7.72 6.33 -14.16
N LEU A 381 -8.79 6.76 -14.83
CA LEU A 381 -9.68 7.82 -14.31
C LEU A 381 -10.21 7.51 -12.89
N ARG A 382 -10.50 6.25 -12.58
CA ARG A 382 -11.01 5.82 -11.27
C ARG A 382 -10.04 6.01 -10.09
N VAL A 383 -8.73 6.08 -10.34
CA VAL A 383 -7.68 6.32 -9.33
C VAL A 383 -6.99 7.67 -9.51
N ALA A 384 -7.37 8.40 -10.55
CA ALA A 384 -6.77 9.68 -10.88
C ALA A 384 -7.22 10.78 -9.93
N VAL A 385 -6.26 11.64 -9.57
CA VAL A 385 -6.50 12.84 -8.80
C VAL A 385 -5.89 14.05 -9.52
N CYS A 386 -6.41 15.23 -9.24
CA CYS A 386 -5.80 16.46 -9.73
C CYS A 386 -4.39 16.63 -9.15
N ALA A 387 -3.40 16.84 -9.99
CA ALA A 387 -2.01 16.99 -9.58
C ALA A 387 -1.74 18.23 -8.71
N ALA A 388 -2.61 19.26 -8.79
CA ALA A 388 -2.46 20.50 -8.04
C ALA A 388 -3.12 20.45 -6.66
N CYS A 389 -4.34 19.89 -6.57
CA CYS A 389 -5.14 19.94 -5.35
C CYS A 389 -5.52 18.56 -4.79
N GLY A 390 -5.36 17.47 -5.54
CA GLY A 390 -5.75 16.12 -5.10
C GLY A 390 -7.23 15.77 -5.27
N LYS A 391 -8.04 16.62 -5.90
CA LYS A 391 -9.44 16.34 -6.20
C LYS A 391 -9.58 15.10 -7.10
N PRO A 392 -10.32 14.05 -6.67
CA PRO A 392 -10.51 12.85 -7.48
C PRO A 392 -11.46 13.11 -8.65
N ALA A 393 -11.40 12.26 -9.68
CA ALA A 393 -12.45 12.21 -10.69
C ALA A 393 -13.77 11.71 -10.06
N SER A 394 -14.86 12.41 -10.31
CA SER A 394 -16.19 12.06 -9.81
C SER A 394 -17.26 12.43 -10.84
N ALA A 395 -18.51 12.01 -10.62
CA ALA A 395 -19.61 12.38 -11.48
C ALA A 395 -19.76 13.92 -11.50
N GLY A 396 -19.48 14.53 -12.65
CA GLY A 396 -19.47 16.00 -12.84
C GLY A 396 -18.10 16.67 -12.72
N VAL A 397 -17.02 15.91 -12.47
CA VAL A 397 -15.64 16.43 -12.40
C VAL A 397 -14.77 15.68 -13.40
N ASP A 398 -14.64 16.24 -14.60
CA ASP A 398 -13.79 15.69 -15.66
C ASP A 398 -12.34 16.18 -15.51
N LEU A 399 -11.45 15.25 -15.17
CA LEU A 399 -10.03 15.53 -15.11
C LEU A 399 -9.42 15.58 -16.52
N LYS A 400 -8.79 16.70 -16.85
CA LYS A 400 -8.12 16.92 -18.14
C LYS A 400 -6.62 16.68 -18.02
N THR A 401 -6.04 16.00 -19.00
CA THR A 401 -4.60 15.74 -19.04
C THR A 401 -3.80 16.99 -19.40
N CYS A 402 -2.58 17.09 -18.89
CA CYS A 402 -1.61 18.10 -19.33
C CYS A 402 -1.39 18.02 -20.85
N SER A 403 -1.47 19.15 -21.55
CA SER A 403 -1.26 19.21 -23.01
C SER A 403 0.19 18.93 -23.44
N GLY A 404 1.16 19.12 -22.55
CA GLY A 404 2.58 18.83 -22.82
C GLY A 404 2.91 17.35 -22.62
N CYS A 405 2.99 16.90 -21.36
CA CYS A 405 3.44 15.54 -21.06
C CYS A 405 2.36 14.46 -21.18
N ARG A 406 1.07 14.83 -21.17
CA ARG A 406 -0.10 13.92 -21.18
C ARG A 406 -0.16 12.87 -20.04
N LYS A 407 0.71 12.97 -19.03
CA LYS A 407 0.79 12.04 -17.88
C LYS A 407 -0.06 12.47 -16.69
N VAL A 408 0.06 13.73 -16.27
CA VAL A 408 -0.68 14.27 -15.10
C VAL A 408 -2.03 14.87 -15.51
N MET A 409 -2.95 14.95 -14.54
CA MET A 409 -4.31 15.41 -14.76
C MET A 409 -4.72 16.57 -13.83
N TYR A 410 -5.67 17.38 -14.29
CA TYR A 410 -6.14 18.59 -13.62
C TYR A 410 -7.66 18.71 -13.69
N CYS A 411 -8.30 19.14 -12.61
CA CYS A 411 -9.74 19.41 -12.60
C CYS A 411 -10.10 20.76 -13.25
N SER A 412 -9.12 21.66 -13.45
CA SER A 412 -9.35 22.96 -14.10
C SER A 412 -8.08 23.49 -14.78
N VAL A 413 -8.26 24.39 -15.73
CA VAL A 413 -7.14 25.10 -16.40
C VAL A 413 -6.40 26.01 -15.42
N ALA A 414 -7.10 26.59 -14.44
CA ALA A 414 -6.49 27.39 -13.38
C ALA A 414 -5.47 26.56 -12.58
N HIS A 415 -5.88 25.37 -12.11
CA HIS A 415 -4.98 24.46 -11.40
C HIS A 415 -3.78 24.03 -12.23
N GLN A 416 -3.94 23.82 -13.54
CA GLN A 416 -2.80 23.55 -14.42
C GLN A 416 -1.82 24.74 -14.45
N LYS A 417 -2.32 25.98 -14.58
CA LYS A 417 -1.47 27.18 -14.64
C LYS A 417 -0.74 27.44 -13.33
N ASP A 418 -1.41 27.27 -12.20
CA ASP A 418 -0.81 27.52 -10.89
C ASP A 418 0.24 26.45 -10.57
N HIS A 419 -0.09 25.18 -10.80
CA HIS A 419 0.85 24.09 -10.61
C HIS A 419 2.05 24.14 -11.56
N TRP A 420 1.86 24.63 -12.79
CA TRP A 420 2.94 24.86 -13.74
C TRP A 420 4.04 25.76 -13.18
N LYS A 421 3.66 26.85 -12.50
CA LYS A 421 4.60 27.82 -11.95
C LYS A 421 5.42 27.24 -10.79
N VAL A 422 4.81 26.42 -9.94
CA VAL A 422 5.42 25.96 -8.69
C VAL A 422 6.25 24.69 -8.88
N LEU A 423 5.70 23.64 -9.49
CA LEU A 423 6.34 22.30 -9.54
C LEU A 423 6.42 21.72 -10.95
N HIS A 424 5.35 21.81 -11.74
CA HIS A 424 5.22 20.96 -12.94
C HIS A 424 6.14 21.36 -14.10
N LYS A 425 6.53 22.64 -14.25
CA LYS A 425 7.37 23.12 -15.36
C LYS A 425 8.67 22.31 -15.52
N LYS A 426 9.36 22.01 -14.42
CA LYS A 426 10.63 21.27 -14.42
C LYS A 426 10.46 19.81 -14.90
N GLN A 427 9.35 19.17 -14.54
CA GLN A 427 9.09 17.78 -14.86
C GLN A 427 8.50 17.60 -16.27
N CYS A 428 7.55 18.47 -16.65
CA CYS A 428 6.93 18.41 -17.96
C CYS A 428 7.93 18.61 -19.10
N THR A 429 8.91 19.51 -18.93
CA THR A 429 9.88 19.82 -20.00
C THR A 429 10.82 18.64 -20.26
N LYS A 430 11.29 17.96 -19.21
CA LYS A 430 12.11 16.74 -19.34
C LYS A 430 11.34 15.62 -20.03
N GLU A 431 10.09 15.41 -19.64
CA GLU A 431 9.24 14.36 -20.23
C GLU A 431 8.80 14.69 -21.66
N PHE A 432 8.56 15.98 -21.97
CA PHE A 432 8.25 16.43 -23.32
C PHE A 432 9.45 16.25 -24.26
N LEU A 433 10.66 16.54 -23.80
CA LEU A 433 11.89 16.29 -24.57
C LEU A 433 12.10 14.79 -24.84
N LYS A 434 11.96 13.94 -23.82
CA LYS A 434 12.01 12.48 -23.99
C LYS A 434 10.97 11.94 -24.97
N GLN A 435 9.72 12.42 -24.90
CA GLN A 435 8.67 12.02 -25.85
C GLN A 435 8.96 12.49 -27.27
N LYS A 436 9.57 13.68 -27.44
CA LYS A 436 9.97 14.20 -28.74
C LYS A 436 11.11 13.37 -29.33
N GLU A 437 12.11 13.01 -28.53
CA GLU A 437 13.24 12.14 -28.93
C GLU A 437 12.75 10.74 -29.33
N ALA A 438 11.88 10.10 -28.54
CA ALA A 438 11.28 8.80 -28.86
C ALA A 438 10.46 8.85 -30.16
N SER A 439 9.62 9.88 -30.34
CA SER A 439 8.82 10.05 -31.56
C SER A 439 9.67 10.34 -32.82
N GLN A 440 10.88 10.89 -32.65
CA GLN A 440 11.84 11.11 -33.74
C GLN A 440 12.63 9.85 -34.07
N ALA A 441 12.89 8.97 -33.08
CA ALA A 441 13.49 7.66 -33.29
C ALA A 441 12.53 6.73 -34.05
N ASP A 442 11.25 6.65 -33.65
CA ASP A 442 10.23 5.85 -34.35
C ASP A 442 10.00 6.31 -35.81
N ARG A 443 10.10 7.62 -36.07
CA ARG A 443 10.02 8.16 -37.45
C ARG A 443 11.25 7.86 -38.30
N LYS A 444 12.43 7.70 -37.68
CA LYS A 444 13.65 7.27 -38.39
C LYS A 444 13.60 5.79 -38.74
N ASP A 445 13.04 4.96 -37.85
CA ASP A 445 12.91 3.51 -38.07
C ASP A 445 11.83 3.17 -39.12
N GLN A 446 10.79 4.01 -39.25
CA GLN A 446 9.79 3.89 -40.32
C GLN A 446 10.21 4.53 -41.67
N SER A 447 11.42 5.11 -41.74
CA SER A 447 11.94 5.75 -42.97
C SER A 447 12.86 4.87 -43.83
N HIS A 448 12.92 3.55 -43.58
CA HIS A 448 13.48 2.60 -44.55
C HIS A 448 12.57 1.39 -44.80
N PRO A 449 11.76 1.46 -45.86
CA PRO A 449 11.39 0.27 -46.63
C PRO A 449 11.64 0.55 -48.11
N ALA A 450 12.91 0.57 -48.57
CA ALA A 450 13.20 0.74 -50.00
C ALA A 450 14.59 0.27 -50.49
N ALA A 451 15.35 -0.53 -49.73
CA ALA A 451 16.69 -0.94 -50.18
C ALA A 451 17.14 -2.36 -49.76
N ALA A 452 16.19 -3.28 -49.54
CA ALA A 452 16.52 -4.67 -49.19
C ALA A 452 15.65 -5.71 -49.94
N ILE A 453 15.22 -5.38 -51.17
CA ILE A 453 14.65 -6.33 -52.13
C ILE A 453 15.36 -6.10 -53.47
N ASP A 454 16.67 -6.37 -53.54
CA ASP A 454 17.35 -6.61 -54.83
C ASP A 454 18.67 -7.39 -54.73
N VAL A 455 18.85 -8.24 -53.71
CA VAL A 455 20.09 -9.04 -53.54
C VAL A 455 19.82 -10.54 -53.38
N LEU A 456 18.58 -11.00 -53.43
CA LEU A 456 18.21 -12.43 -53.32
C LEU A 456 17.47 -12.98 -54.55
N ALA A 457 17.83 -12.50 -55.75
CA ALA A 457 17.34 -13.04 -57.03
C ALA A 457 18.46 -13.33 -58.06
N ARG A 458 19.71 -13.45 -57.61
CA ARG A 458 20.84 -13.94 -58.43
C ARG A 458 21.80 -14.76 -57.58
N SER A 459 21.50 -16.04 -57.37
CA SER A 459 22.47 -17.16 -57.18
C SER A 459 21.79 -18.44 -56.67
N LEU A 460 20.73 -18.90 -57.33
CA LEU A 460 20.31 -20.31 -57.26
C LEU A 460 20.44 -20.90 -58.67
N LYS A 461 21.68 -21.20 -59.06
CA LYS A 461 21.95 -22.32 -59.95
C LYS A 461 22.22 -23.51 -59.04
N LEU A 462 21.22 -24.40 -58.97
CA LEU A 462 21.38 -25.78 -58.55
C LEU A 462 22.02 -26.51 -59.74
N ASP A 463 23.28 -26.91 -59.61
CA ASP A 463 23.87 -27.99 -60.40
C ASP A 463 24.30 -29.09 -59.41
N ASP A 464 23.66 -30.23 -59.60
CA ASP A 464 24.10 -31.61 -59.43
C ASP A 464 24.43 -32.22 -58.06
N LEU A 465 23.54 -33.15 -57.69
CA LEU A 465 23.80 -34.35 -56.89
C LEU A 465 24.48 -35.40 -57.77
N ASP A 466 25.60 -35.92 -57.30
CA ASP A 466 25.98 -37.34 -57.34
C ASP A 466 26.71 -37.69 -56.02
#